data_AF-A0A7C4XJI7-F1
#
_entry.id   AF-A0A7C4XJI7-F1
#
_cell.length_a   1.000
_cell.length_b   1.000
_cell.length_c   1.000
_cell.angle_alpha   90.00
_cell.angle_beta   90.00
_cell.angle_gamma   90.00
#
_symmetry.space_group_name_H-M   'P 1'
#
loop_
_entity.id
_entity.type
_entity.pdbx_description
1 polymer ?
#
loop_
_entity_poly.entity_id
_entity_poly.type
_entity_poly.pdbx_seq_one_letter_code
_entity_poly.pdbx_strand_id
1 'polypeptide(L)'
;MDGMKKMVLAVFILFLYGADYSKIPLLKWAGPEGTKPGTYEEWIAQNPCAEFSFILDKIIAGDGRAGTVAILTQQSIANALINEINQLINNLQLEGYTVLSYQISGGTPEALRTFLQNLYNVNNIEGALFIGNLPVAWFEIADDFNQYGYAEFPIDLFYMDLNGTWLDTMNTGNGKYDGHTGNVNPEIYIGRLTPTGIGDDTLLLKNYLRKDNAYRHDTINLQHRALVFCDDDWIFWAPLWAYEVSLLYSDTMNYWNAETTRASVYRIKLDTVQAWVSVFAHSWPGGHQFKYNNGNSYDYYYSYEYTNQNPPTNFYNHFACSFARYTENGYGGGRSIFNQSYGLGEVGSTKTGSMLDFSYFYQPLSQQKTLGEAFKDWFTHITNNGVTFDELCWHYGMTLLGDPWLKPTGHYPRIAEKIQGEIEPVPVELSNNPSSEKLGILLNINHPSFVRVIAYDCLGRDVKDIVSGNYVSSVLKITWNFKDNNNQSLRAGTYFIKFEIEGKTFIKKVVKI
;
A
#
# COMPACT_ATOMS: atom_id res chain seq x y z
N MET A 1 58.36 9.23 8.90
CA MET A 1 57.41 9.19 10.02
C MET A 1 56.02 9.31 9.43
N ASP A 2 55.38 8.16 9.33
CA ASP A 2 54.01 7.94 8.87
C ASP A 2 52.98 8.74 9.67
N GLY A 3 51.90 9.13 8.98
CA GLY A 3 50.75 9.77 9.59
C GLY A 3 49.56 9.89 8.65
N MET A 4 49.27 8.83 7.89
CA MET A 4 48.11 8.72 7.01
C MET A 4 46.82 8.69 7.85
N LYS A 5 46.16 9.85 8.03
CA LYS A 5 44.84 9.91 8.68
C LYS A 5 43.75 9.53 7.66
N LYS A 6 43.25 8.31 7.81
CA LYS A 6 42.08 7.75 7.13
C LYS A 6 40.89 8.71 7.24
N MET A 7 40.34 9.12 6.09
CA MET A 7 39.05 9.79 6.01
C MET A 7 37.96 8.74 6.23
N VAL A 8 37.33 8.75 7.40
CA VAL A 8 36.18 7.89 7.71
C VAL A 8 34.96 8.51 7.03
N LEU A 9 34.55 7.92 5.92
CA LEU A 9 33.25 8.19 5.30
C LEU A 9 32.18 7.62 6.25
N ALA A 10 31.58 8.47 7.08
CA ALA A 10 30.42 8.11 7.89
C ALA A 10 29.18 8.07 6.98
N VAL A 11 28.88 6.89 6.45
CA VAL A 11 27.58 6.58 5.85
C VAL A 11 26.56 6.63 6.98
N PHE A 12 25.77 7.71 7.05
CA PHE A 12 24.66 7.79 7.97
C PHE A 12 23.51 6.94 7.42
N ILE A 13 23.44 5.71 7.91
CA ILE A 13 22.29 4.82 7.77
C ILE A 13 21.13 5.49 8.53
N LEU A 14 20.10 5.93 7.81
CA LEU A 14 18.78 6.12 8.42
C LEU A 14 18.35 4.75 8.94
N PHE A 15 18.44 4.54 10.25
CA PHE A 15 17.72 3.44 10.87
C PHE A 15 16.24 3.82 10.88
N LEU A 16 15.54 3.49 9.78
CA LEU A 16 14.12 3.20 9.83
C LEU A 16 14.02 1.95 10.72
N TYR A 17 13.81 2.17 12.02
CA TYR A 17 13.50 1.07 12.92
C TYR A 17 12.14 0.53 12.47
N GLY A 18 12.12 -0.69 11.93
CA GLY A 18 10.88 -1.43 11.70
C GLY A 18 10.08 -1.50 12.99
N ALA A 19 8.75 -1.52 12.86
CA ALA A 19 7.89 -1.58 14.02
C ALA A 19 8.21 -2.82 14.87
N ASP A 20 8.28 -2.67 16.19
CA ASP A 20 8.32 -3.82 17.09
C ASP A 20 6.94 -4.48 17.09
N TYR A 21 6.77 -5.51 16.24
CA TYR A 21 5.49 -6.16 15.98
C TYR A 21 4.84 -6.72 17.24
N SER A 22 5.65 -7.12 18.24
CA SER A 22 5.16 -7.62 19.52
C SER A 22 4.34 -6.59 20.32
N LYS A 23 4.51 -5.30 20.00
CA LYS A 23 3.79 -4.21 20.66
C LYS A 23 2.50 -3.82 19.95
N ILE A 24 2.32 -4.22 18.70
CA ILE A 24 1.13 -3.86 17.91
C ILE A 24 0.01 -4.84 18.25
N PRO A 25 -1.17 -4.38 18.70
CA PRO A 25 -2.30 -5.23 18.99
C PRO A 25 -2.66 -6.10 17.80
N LEU A 26 -2.76 -7.39 18.08
CA LEU A 26 -3.03 -8.40 17.07
C LEU A 26 -4.46 -8.26 16.57
N LEU A 27 -4.54 -8.21 15.25
CA LEU A 27 -5.73 -8.27 14.44
C LEU A 27 -6.49 -9.59 14.74
N LYS A 28 -7.83 -9.56 14.79
CA LYS A 28 -8.70 -10.68 15.17
C LYS A 28 -9.80 -10.92 14.15
N TRP A 29 -10.25 -12.17 14.06
CA TRP A 29 -11.44 -12.53 13.30
C TRP A 29 -12.68 -11.91 13.95
N ALA A 30 -13.34 -11.01 13.23
CA ALA A 30 -14.52 -10.31 13.72
C ALA A 30 -15.83 -10.78 13.08
N GLY A 31 -15.81 -11.94 12.41
CA GLY A 31 -17.01 -12.52 11.81
C GLY A 31 -18.07 -12.89 12.85
N PRO A 32 -19.34 -13.07 12.42
CA PRO A 32 -20.40 -13.53 13.30
C PRO A 32 -20.01 -14.82 14.05
N GLU A 33 -20.58 -15.02 15.24
CA GLU A 33 -20.28 -16.19 16.08
C GLU A 33 -20.47 -17.50 15.30
N GLY A 34 -19.49 -18.39 15.41
CA GLY A 34 -19.47 -19.68 14.70
C GLY A 34 -18.98 -19.63 13.25
N THR A 35 -18.73 -18.44 12.70
CA THR A 35 -18.09 -18.31 11.38
C THR A 35 -16.57 -18.47 11.48
N LYS A 36 -15.96 -18.98 10.41
CA LYS A 36 -14.53 -19.19 10.27
C LYS A 36 -14.10 -18.88 8.83
N PRO A 37 -12.80 -18.64 8.58
CA PRO A 37 -12.30 -18.59 7.21
C PRO A 37 -12.56 -19.91 6.48
N GLY A 38 -12.92 -19.83 5.20
CA GLY A 38 -13.05 -20.96 4.30
C GLY A 38 -11.70 -21.62 4.01
N THR A 39 -11.73 -22.92 3.75
CA THR A 39 -10.52 -23.76 3.68
C THR A 39 -10.04 -23.99 2.25
N TYR A 40 -8.81 -24.49 2.13
CA TYR A 40 -8.27 -24.95 0.84
C TYR A 40 -9.16 -26.04 0.23
N GLU A 41 -9.61 -27.01 1.01
CA GLU A 41 -10.42 -28.13 0.54
C GLU A 41 -11.79 -27.65 0.03
N GLU A 42 -12.41 -26.68 0.72
CA GLU A 42 -13.66 -26.04 0.28
C GLU A 42 -13.47 -25.30 -1.05
N TRP A 43 -12.34 -24.60 -1.21
CA TRP A 43 -12.00 -23.89 -2.44
C TRP A 43 -11.76 -24.85 -3.61
N ILE A 44 -10.94 -25.88 -3.43
CA ILE A 44 -10.60 -26.86 -4.48
C ILE A 44 -11.81 -27.71 -4.86
N ALA A 45 -12.72 -28.01 -3.93
CA ALA A 45 -13.97 -28.69 -4.25
C ALA A 45 -14.83 -27.90 -5.25
N GLN A 46 -14.79 -26.57 -5.20
CA GLN A 46 -15.51 -25.68 -6.11
C GLN A 46 -14.69 -25.29 -7.35
N ASN A 47 -13.36 -25.31 -7.23
CA ASN A 47 -12.40 -24.87 -8.25
C ASN A 47 -11.33 -25.96 -8.47
N PRO A 48 -11.71 -27.14 -8.98
CA PRO A 48 -10.78 -28.24 -9.14
C PRO A 48 -9.68 -27.88 -10.14
N CYS A 49 -8.44 -28.27 -9.83
CA CYS A 49 -7.32 -28.14 -10.76
C CYS A 49 -7.61 -28.91 -12.05
N ALA A 50 -7.31 -28.28 -13.18
CA ALA A 50 -7.40 -28.87 -14.52
C ALA A 50 -6.03 -28.84 -15.19
N GLU A 51 -5.92 -29.40 -16.40
CA GLU A 51 -4.69 -29.30 -17.20
C GLU A 51 -4.37 -27.83 -17.49
N PHE A 52 -3.11 -27.44 -17.26
CA PHE A 52 -2.66 -26.09 -17.54
C PHE A 52 -2.51 -25.89 -19.04
N SER A 53 -3.13 -24.83 -19.57
CA SER A 53 -2.94 -24.39 -20.94
C SER A 53 -2.97 -22.88 -21.04
N PHE A 54 -2.29 -22.35 -22.05
CA PHE A 54 -2.31 -20.93 -22.34
C PHE A 54 -2.37 -20.68 -23.85
N ILE A 55 -2.96 -19.53 -24.21
CA ILE A 55 -2.96 -18.99 -25.56
C ILE A 55 -2.28 -17.63 -25.49
N LEU A 56 -1.24 -17.43 -26.31
CA LEU A 56 -0.72 -16.09 -26.54
C LEU A 56 -1.75 -15.31 -27.36
N ASP A 57 -2.33 -14.27 -26.76
CA ASP A 57 -3.30 -13.40 -27.41
C ASP A 57 -2.56 -12.30 -28.18
N LYS A 58 -1.74 -11.49 -27.50
CA LYS A 58 -1.04 -10.35 -28.11
C LYS A 58 0.33 -10.10 -27.48
N ILE A 59 1.25 -9.61 -28.30
CA ILE A 59 2.48 -8.95 -27.86
C ILE A 59 2.47 -7.56 -28.49
N ILE A 60 2.44 -6.54 -27.65
CA ILE A 60 2.48 -5.15 -28.09
C ILE A 60 3.74 -4.50 -27.53
N ALA A 61 4.63 -4.06 -28.42
CA ALA A 61 5.85 -3.38 -28.02
C ALA A 61 5.53 -1.96 -27.51
N GLY A 62 6.11 -1.64 -26.35
CA GLY A 62 6.16 -0.27 -25.84
C GLY A 62 7.26 0.54 -26.54
N ASP A 63 7.45 1.78 -26.09
CA ASP A 63 8.49 2.68 -26.61
C ASP A 63 9.80 2.65 -25.80
N GLY A 64 9.87 1.77 -24.79
CA GLY A 64 11.07 1.56 -23.96
C GLY A 64 11.20 2.53 -22.78
N ARG A 65 10.21 3.41 -22.53
CA ARG A 65 10.18 4.27 -21.34
C ARG A 65 9.82 3.52 -20.06
N ALA A 66 9.17 2.37 -20.18
CA ALA A 66 8.78 1.50 -19.06
C ALA A 66 9.19 0.03 -19.35
N GLY A 67 8.93 -0.87 -18.40
CA GLY A 67 9.31 -2.28 -18.49
C GLY A 67 8.39 -3.15 -19.37
N THR A 68 8.50 -4.47 -19.19
CA THR A 68 7.59 -5.45 -19.80
C THR A 68 6.60 -5.95 -18.75
N VAL A 69 5.34 -6.08 -19.12
CA VAL A 69 4.27 -6.50 -18.20
C VAL A 69 3.37 -7.54 -18.83
N ALA A 70 2.72 -8.38 -18.01
CA ALA A 70 1.84 -9.44 -18.48
C ALA A 70 0.38 -9.26 -18.02
N ILE A 71 -0.56 -9.46 -18.93
CA ILE A 71 -1.99 -9.57 -18.61
C ILE A 71 -2.40 -11.03 -18.80
N LEU A 72 -2.81 -11.68 -17.71
CA LEU A 72 -3.23 -13.08 -17.73
C LEU A 72 -4.74 -13.13 -17.48
N THR A 73 -5.51 -13.51 -18.50
CA THR A 73 -6.97 -13.56 -18.44
C THR A 73 -7.49 -14.99 -18.46
N GLN A 74 -8.44 -15.33 -17.60
CA GLN A 74 -9.13 -16.60 -17.66
C GLN A 74 -9.76 -16.81 -19.05
N GLN A 75 -9.41 -17.90 -19.72
CA GLN A 75 -9.74 -18.16 -21.12
C GLN A 75 -11.25 -18.16 -21.41
N SER A 76 -12.06 -18.69 -20.49
CA SER A 76 -13.53 -18.77 -20.66
C SER A 76 -14.23 -17.40 -20.73
N ILE A 77 -13.62 -16.36 -20.16
CA ILE A 77 -14.17 -14.99 -20.15
C ILE A 77 -13.41 -14.04 -21.09
N ALA A 78 -12.25 -14.44 -21.62
CA ALA A 78 -11.38 -13.58 -22.42
C ALA A 78 -12.08 -12.98 -23.66
N ASN A 79 -12.86 -13.78 -24.39
CA ASN A 79 -13.60 -13.29 -25.55
C ASN A 79 -14.66 -12.24 -25.17
N ALA A 80 -15.28 -12.39 -23.99
CA ALA A 80 -16.28 -11.43 -23.53
C ALA A 80 -15.65 -10.08 -23.13
N LEU A 81 -14.38 -10.07 -22.71
CA LEU A 81 -13.61 -8.91 -22.26
C LEU A 81 -12.67 -8.31 -23.32
N ILE A 82 -12.74 -8.78 -24.57
CA ILE A 82 -11.74 -8.46 -25.60
C ILE A 82 -11.58 -6.95 -25.84
N ASN A 83 -12.66 -6.18 -25.80
CA ASN A 83 -12.61 -4.73 -26.03
C ASN A 83 -11.93 -4.02 -24.86
N GLU A 84 -12.28 -4.39 -23.65
CA GLU A 84 -11.75 -3.82 -22.42
C GLU A 84 -10.27 -4.17 -22.23
N ILE A 85 -9.86 -5.41 -22.53
CA ILE A 85 -8.45 -5.83 -22.51
C ILE A 85 -7.65 -5.08 -23.56
N ASN A 86 -8.19 -4.92 -24.79
CA ASN A 86 -7.51 -4.14 -25.82
C ASN A 86 -7.32 -2.67 -25.43
N GLN A 87 -8.31 -2.09 -24.75
CA GLN A 87 -8.18 -0.73 -24.23
C GLN A 87 -7.09 -0.64 -23.16
N LEU A 88 -7.01 -1.60 -22.23
CA LEU A 88 -5.94 -1.65 -21.23
C LEU A 88 -4.56 -1.78 -21.88
N ILE A 89 -4.41 -2.70 -22.85
CA ILE A 89 -3.16 -2.88 -23.59
C ILE A 89 -2.73 -1.56 -24.26
N ASN A 90 -3.66 -0.84 -24.90
CA ASN A 90 -3.37 0.44 -25.53
C ASN A 90 -2.93 1.50 -24.50
N ASN A 91 -3.61 1.57 -23.35
CA ASN A 91 -3.24 2.50 -22.28
C ASN A 91 -1.82 2.22 -21.77
N LEU A 92 -1.50 0.97 -21.46
CA LEU A 92 -0.17 0.56 -21.00
C LEU A 92 0.90 0.81 -22.06
N GLN A 93 0.59 0.59 -23.34
CA GLN A 93 1.51 0.91 -24.44
C GLN A 93 1.82 2.42 -24.48
N LEU A 94 0.82 3.29 -24.32
CA LEU A 94 0.99 4.74 -24.26
C LEU A 94 1.80 5.19 -23.03
N GLU A 95 1.70 4.44 -21.93
CA GLU A 95 2.51 4.60 -20.72
C GLU A 95 3.95 4.09 -20.91
N GLY A 96 4.25 3.45 -22.04
CA GLY A 96 5.59 3.02 -22.45
C GLY A 96 5.89 1.54 -22.22
N TYR A 97 4.93 0.77 -21.71
CA TYR A 97 5.10 -0.65 -21.41
C TYR A 97 5.09 -1.51 -22.68
N THR A 98 5.93 -2.55 -22.69
CA THR A 98 5.72 -3.70 -23.55
C THR A 98 4.73 -4.64 -22.87
N VAL A 99 3.63 -5.00 -23.55
CA VAL A 99 2.54 -5.78 -22.96
C VAL A 99 2.45 -7.16 -23.60
N LEU A 100 2.46 -8.18 -22.75
CA LEU A 100 2.22 -9.58 -23.12
C LEU A 100 0.83 -10.00 -22.62
N SER A 101 -0.11 -10.25 -23.53
CA SER A 101 -1.46 -10.70 -23.21
C SER A 101 -1.58 -12.21 -23.44
N TYR A 102 -2.01 -12.94 -22.41
CA TYR A 102 -2.26 -14.37 -22.48
C TYR A 102 -3.65 -14.72 -21.94
N GLN A 103 -4.25 -15.73 -22.55
CA GLN A 103 -5.43 -16.41 -22.02
C GLN A 103 -4.98 -17.68 -21.31
N ILE A 104 -5.40 -17.89 -20.07
CA ILE A 104 -5.00 -19.01 -19.21
C ILE A 104 -6.21 -19.89 -18.90
N SER A 105 -6.03 -21.21 -18.94
CA SER A 105 -7.04 -22.18 -18.54
C SER A 105 -6.42 -23.28 -17.70
N GLY A 106 -7.08 -23.63 -16.59
CA GLY A 106 -6.66 -24.69 -15.68
C GLY A 106 -5.30 -24.44 -15.03
N GLY A 107 -4.68 -25.53 -14.58
CA GLY A 107 -3.37 -25.58 -13.96
C GLY A 107 -3.35 -25.64 -12.44
N THR A 108 -2.18 -25.98 -11.92
CA THR A 108 -1.83 -25.85 -10.51
C THR A 108 -1.09 -24.53 -10.27
N PRO A 109 -0.94 -24.09 -9.01
CA PRO A 109 -0.10 -22.94 -8.69
C PRO A 109 1.32 -23.05 -9.25
N GLU A 110 1.95 -24.23 -9.15
CA GLU A 110 3.30 -24.47 -9.68
C GLU A 110 3.36 -24.25 -11.19
N ALA A 111 2.37 -24.74 -11.94
CA ALA A 111 2.33 -24.57 -13.39
C ALA A 111 2.24 -23.08 -13.78
N LEU A 112 1.41 -22.30 -13.08
CA LEU A 112 1.31 -20.86 -13.30
C LEU A 112 2.59 -20.12 -12.88
N ARG A 113 3.21 -20.49 -11.74
CA ARG A 113 4.49 -19.91 -11.30
C ARG A 113 5.62 -20.23 -12.28
N THR A 114 5.69 -21.45 -12.81
CA THR A 114 6.65 -21.81 -13.87
C THR A 114 6.41 -21.03 -15.15
N PHE A 115 5.16 -20.77 -15.52
CA PHE A 115 4.83 -19.91 -16.64
C PHE A 115 5.35 -18.48 -16.42
N LEU A 116 5.13 -17.89 -15.24
CA LEU A 116 5.66 -16.57 -14.87
C LEU A 116 7.19 -16.54 -14.84
N GLN A 117 7.85 -17.57 -14.32
CA GLN A 117 9.31 -17.72 -14.37
C GLN A 117 9.83 -17.67 -15.80
N ASN A 118 9.14 -18.32 -16.75
CA ASN A 118 9.51 -18.27 -18.15
C ASN A 118 9.35 -16.86 -18.73
N LEU A 119 8.24 -16.16 -18.44
CA LEU A 119 8.06 -14.77 -18.86
C LEU A 119 9.13 -13.85 -18.26
N TYR A 120 9.50 -14.06 -17.00
CA TYR A 120 10.56 -13.30 -16.35
C TYR A 120 11.92 -13.55 -17.03
N ASN A 121 12.29 -14.81 -17.24
CA ASN A 121 13.59 -15.17 -17.81
C ASN A 121 13.74 -14.78 -19.29
N VAL A 122 12.66 -14.85 -20.07
CA VAL A 122 12.68 -14.59 -21.52
C VAL A 122 12.37 -13.14 -21.85
N ASN A 123 11.43 -12.53 -21.15
CA ASN A 123 10.88 -11.21 -21.48
C ASN A 123 11.17 -10.14 -20.43
N ASN A 124 11.78 -10.50 -19.30
CA ASN A 124 12.09 -9.60 -18.19
C ASN A 124 10.85 -8.83 -17.72
N ILE A 125 9.74 -9.55 -17.50
CA ILE A 125 8.53 -8.93 -16.96
C ILE A 125 8.78 -8.38 -15.56
N GLU A 126 8.26 -7.20 -15.25
CA GLU A 126 8.34 -6.61 -13.90
C GLU A 126 7.07 -6.90 -13.06
N GLY A 127 5.98 -7.29 -13.70
CA GLY A 127 4.72 -7.59 -13.03
C GLY A 127 3.64 -8.16 -13.93
N ALA A 128 2.56 -8.63 -13.32
CA ALA A 128 1.40 -9.16 -14.02
C ALA A 128 0.05 -8.79 -13.36
N LEU A 129 -1.00 -8.75 -14.18
CA LEU A 129 -2.40 -8.64 -13.74
C LEU A 129 -3.14 -9.94 -14.02
N PHE A 130 -3.75 -10.51 -12.99
CA PHE A 130 -4.59 -11.71 -13.08
C PHE A 130 -6.06 -11.31 -13.19
N ILE A 131 -6.73 -11.75 -14.25
CA ILE A 131 -8.13 -11.42 -14.55
C ILE A 131 -8.98 -12.70 -14.56
N GLY A 132 -9.91 -12.82 -13.62
CA GLY A 132 -10.78 -13.97 -13.44
C GLY A 132 -10.23 -15.00 -12.46
N ASN A 133 -10.68 -16.24 -12.61
CA ASN A 133 -10.31 -17.38 -11.77
C ASN A 133 -9.07 -18.07 -12.35
N LEU A 134 -7.89 -17.64 -11.91
CA LEU A 134 -6.61 -18.30 -12.17
C LEU A 134 -6.19 -19.14 -10.96
N PRO A 135 -5.29 -20.14 -11.13
CA PRO A 135 -4.78 -20.95 -10.03
C PRO A 135 -4.41 -20.13 -8.79
N VAL A 136 -4.74 -20.65 -7.60
CA VAL A 136 -4.54 -19.97 -6.31
C VAL A 136 -3.60 -20.81 -5.46
N ALA A 137 -2.44 -20.25 -5.10
CA ALA A 137 -1.53 -20.86 -4.13
C ALA A 137 -2.08 -20.69 -2.71
N TRP A 138 -1.85 -21.68 -1.85
CA TRP A 138 -2.25 -21.65 -0.45
C TRP A 138 -1.04 -21.85 0.46
N PHE A 139 -1.06 -21.19 1.62
CA PHE A 139 -0.07 -21.36 2.66
C PHE A 139 -0.74 -21.82 3.95
N GLU A 140 -0.04 -22.62 4.77
CA GLU A 140 -0.49 -23.08 6.09
C GLU A 140 0.54 -22.80 7.19
N ILE A 141 0.02 -22.50 8.39
CA ILE A 141 0.80 -22.25 9.61
C ILE A 141 0.19 -23.10 10.72
N ALA A 142 1.01 -23.88 11.43
CA ALA A 142 0.54 -24.78 12.48
C ALA A 142 -0.01 -24.04 13.70
N ASP A 143 0.64 -22.95 14.10
CA ASP A 143 0.25 -22.13 15.25
C ASP A 143 0.49 -20.64 14.97
N ASP A 144 -0.44 -20.03 14.22
CA ASP A 144 -0.38 -18.64 13.79
C ASP A 144 -0.28 -17.69 14.99
N PHE A 145 0.71 -16.80 14.95
CA PHE A 145 1.10 -15.91 16.05
C PHE A 145 1.45 -16.62 17.38
N ASN A 146 1.70 -17.94 17.38
CA ASN A 146 1.88 -18.77 18.59
C ASN A 146 0.68 -18.70 19.57
N GLN A 147 -0.52 -18.39 19.07
CA GLN A 147 -1.71 -18.23 19.91
C GLN A 147 -3.04 -18.54 19.20
N TYR A 148 -3.10 -18.44 17.88
CA TYR A 148 -4.33 -18.62 17.11
C TYR A 148 -4.46 -20.04 16.53
N GLY A 149 -3.45 -20.89 16.71
CA GLY A 149 -3.47 -22.26 16.22
C GLY A 149 -3.38 -22.31 14.69
N TYR A 150 -3.90 -23.39 14.12
CA TYR A 150 -3.77 -23.65 12.69
C TYR A 150 -4.47 -22.57 11.84
N ALA A 151 -3.77 -22.08 10.81
CA ALA A 151 -4.31 -21.17 9.81
C ALA A 151 -3.90 -21.60 8.41
N GLU A 152 -4.83 -21.49 7.45
CA GLU A 152 -4.56 -21.67 6.03
C GLU A 152 -5.16 -20.50 5.23
N PHE A 153 -4.51 -20.08 4.15
CA PHE A 153 -4.92 -18.89 3.40
C PHE A 153 -4.32 -18.82 2.00
N PRO A 154 -5.00 -18.14 1.05
CA PRO A 154 -4.45 -17.92 -0.28
C PRO A 154 -3.33 -16.87 -0.24
N ILE A 155 -2.30 -17.04 -1.08
CA ILE A 155 -1.06 -16.25 -1.04
C ILE A 155 -0.58 -15.85 -2.45
N ASP A 156 -0.59 -14.55 -2.76
CA ASP A 156 -0.07 -14.06 -4.04
C ASP A 156 1.46 -13.86 -4.04
N LEU A 157 2.10 -13.78 -2.86
CA LEU A 157 3.57 -13.72 -2.75
C LEU A 157 4.25 -14.91 -3.44
N PHE A 158 3.60 -16.07 -3.49
CA PHE A 158 4.07 -17.25 -4.24
C PHE A 158 4.30 -16.97 -5.74
N TYR A 159 3.49 -16.09 -6.33
CA TYR A 159 3.63 -15.68 -7.72
C TYR A 159 4.54 -14.46 -7.91
N MET A 160 4.86 -13.75 -6.82
CA MET A 160 5.75 -12.59 -6.84
C MET A 160 7.22 -13.00 -6.66
N ASP A 161 7.49 -13.96 -5.78
CA ASP A 161 8.79 -14.61 -5.64
C ASP A 161 8.92 -15.75 -6.67
N LEU A 162 9.82 -15.59 -7.63
CA LEU A 162 10.04 -16.50 -8.75
C LEU A 162 11.29 -17.37 -8.58
N ASN A 163 12.19 -17.05 -7.65
CA ASN A 163 13.44 -17.81 -7.47
C ASN A 163 13.68 -18.34 -6.05
N GLY A 164 12.75 -18.11 -5.13
CA GLY A 164 12.69 -18.72 -3.80
C GLY A 164 12.18 -20.14 -3.81
N THR A 165 12.47 -20.83 -2.70
CA THR A 165 12.13 -22.23 -2.46
C THR A 165 10.89 -22.32 -1.57
N TRP A 166 9.81 -22.84 -2.14
CA TRP A 166 8.56 -23.10 -1.44
C TRP A 166 8.44 -24.58 -1.11
N LEU A 167 8.05 -24.89 0.12
CA LEU A 167 7.99 -26.23 0.68
C LEU A 167 6.55 -26.55 1.08
N ASP A 168 6.14 -27.80 0.88
CA ASP A 168 4.89 -28.41 1.36
C ASP A 168 5.30 -29.67 2.14
N THR A 169 5.58 -29.49 3.44
CA THR A 169 6.22 -30.47 4.31
C THR A 169 5.40 -30.87 5.52
N MET A 170 4.54 -29.99 6.06
CA MET A 170 3.77 -30.23 7.29
C MET A 170 2.80 -31.39 7.15
N ASN A 171 2.16 -31.51 5.99
CA ASN A 171 1.25 -32.59 5.65
C ASN A 171 1.60 -33.14 4.26
N THR A 172 2.91 -33.35 4.05
CA THR A 172 3.61 -33.69 2.80
C THR A 172 2.71 -33.89 1.57
N GLY A 173 2.61 -32.85 0.74
CA GLY A 173 1.98 -32.89 -0.58
C GLY A 173 0.47 -32.68 -0.56
N ASN A 174 -0.04 -31.92 0.41
CA ASN A 174 -1.47 -31.58 0.46
C ASN A 174 -1.85 -30.41 -0.48
N GLY A 175 -0.87 -29.75 -1.10
CA GLY A 175 -1.04 -28.59 -1.97
C GLY A 175 -1.05 -27.25 -1.23
N LYS A 176 -0.72 -27.24 0.07
CA LYS A 176 -0.55 -26.06 0.90
C LYS A 176 0.91 -25.93 1.29
N TYR A 177 1.52 -24.80 0.95
CA TYR A 177 2.90 -24.53 1.33
C TYR A 177 3.00 -24.16 2.81
N ASP A 178 4.07 -24.54 3.47
CA ASP A 178 4.32 -24.29 4.89
C ASP A 178 5.76 -23.82 5.16
N GLY A 179 6.59 -23.78 4.12
CA GLY A 179 7.95 -23.25 4.19
C GLY A 179 8.27 -22.37 2.99
N HIS A 180 9.03 -21.29 3.26
CA HIS A 180 9.54 -20.38 2.24
C HIS A 180 10.98 -20.00 2.62
N THR A 181 11.94 -20.40 1.79
CA THR A 181 13.39 -20.30 2.07
C THR A 181 14.19 -19.95 0.83
N GLY A 182 15.50 -19.73 0.99
CA GLY A 182 16.37 -19.31 -0.11
C GLY A 182 16.24 -17.81 -0.37
N ASN A 183 16.07 -17.44 -1.63
CA ASN A 183 15.82 -16.06 -2.02
C ASN A 183 14.34 -15.75 -1.86
N VAL A 184 13.97 -15.05 -0.79
CA VAL A 184 12.57 -14.84 -0.40
C VAL A 184 11.98 -13.51 -0.89
N ASN A 185 12.78 -12.70 -1.58
CA ASN A 185 12.35 -11.40 -2.11
C ASN A 185 11.50 -11.58 -3.37
N PRO A 186 10.44 -10.77 -3.57
CA PRO A 186 9.68 -10.82 -4.80
C PRO A 186 10.47 -10.28 -6.00
N GLU A 187 10.48 -11.00 -7.12
CA GLU A 187 11.02 -10.55 -8.40
C GLU A 187 10.03 -9.69 -9.19
N ILE A 188 8.73 -9.95 -9.04
CA ILE A 188 7.66 -9.25 -9.76
C ILE A 188 6.55 -8.81 -8.82
N TYR A 189 5.69 -7.90 -9.26
CA TYR A 189 4.43 -7.58 -8.57
C TYR A 189 3.23 -8.23 -9.26
N ILE A 190 2.21 -8.57 -8.48
CA ILE A 190 0.95 -9.14 -8.98
C ILE A 190 -0.22 -8.28 -8.52
N GLY A 191 -1.10 -7.94 -9.45
CA GLY A 191 -2.44 -7.43 -9.16
C GLY A 191 -3.51 -8.46 -9.52
N ARG A 192 -4.62 -8.51 -8.77
CA ARG A 192 -5.68 -9.52 -8.96
C ARG A 192 -7.07 -8.92 -9.12
N LEU A 193 -7.83 -9.44 -10.08
CA LEU A 193 -9.24 -9.15 -10.33
C LEU A 193 -10.05 -10.45 -10.33
N THR A 194 -10.55 -10.86 -9.17
CA THR A 194 -11.31 -12.10 -9.01
C THR A 194 -12.68 -11.82 -8.35
N PRO A 195 -13.78 -11.71 -9.10
CA PRO A 195 -15.10 -11.27 -8.59
C PRO A 195 -15.89 -12.32 -7.78
N THR A 196 -15.20 -13.27 -7.12
CA THR A 196 -15.76 -14.45 -6.42
C THR A 196 -17.03 -14.15 -5.63
N GLY A 197 -18.17 -14.68 -6.10
CA GLY A 197 -19.45 -14.61 -5.38
C GLY A 197 -20.01 -13.20 -5.17
N ILE A 198 -19.54 -12.19 -5.91
CA ILE A 198 -20.02 -10.79 -5.80
C ILE A 198 -21.22 -10.55 -6.74
N GLY A 199 -21.18 -11.09 -7.96
CA GLY A 199 -22.17 -10.85 -9.00
C GLY A 199 -21.78 -11.56 -10.30
N ASP A 200 -22.21 -11.02 -11.45
CA ASP A 200 -21.78 -11.53 -12.76
C ASP A 200 -20.33 -11.13 -13.04
N ASP A 201 -19.44 -12.11 -13.08
CA ASP A 201 -18.00 -11.93 -13.25
C ASP A 201 -17.67 -11.05 -14.46
N THR A 202 -18.30 -11.32 -15.61
CA THR A 202 -18.01 -10.61 -16.85
C THR A 202 -18.46 -9.16 -16.75
N LEU A 203 -19.65 -8.89 -16.22
CA LEU A 203 -20.16 -7.54 -16.04
C LEU A 203 -19.31 -6.73 -15.07
N LEU A 204 -18.90 -7.33 -13.95
CA LEU A 204 -18.07 -6.68 -12.94
C LEU A 204 -16.68 -6.35 -13.48
N LEU A 205 -16.05 -7.29 -14.21
CA LEU A 205 -14.74 -7.08 -14.82
C LEU A 205 -14.79 -6.03 -15.94
N LYS A 206 -15.84 -6.03 -16.78
CA LYS A 206 -16.06 -4.95 -17.77
C LYS A 206 -16.17 -3.60 -17.11
N ASN A 207 -16.98 -3.52 -16.04
CA ASN A 207 -17.14 -2.26 -15.32
C ASN A 207 -15.83 -1.81 -14.66
N TYR A 208 -15.07 -2.74 -14.07
CA TYR A 208 -13.76 -2.46 -13.51
C TYR A 208 -12.81 -1.86 -14.57
N LEU A 209 -12.62 -2.54 -15.69
CA LEU A 209 -11.70 -2.09 -16.76
C LEU A 209 -12.17 -0.78 -17.42
N ARG A 210 -13.48 -0.52 -17.47
CA ARG A 210 -14.03 0.78 -17.86
C ARG A 210 -13.62 1.88 -16.88
N LYS A 211 -13.70 1.63 -15.57
CA LYS A 211 -13.28 2.59 -14.55
C LYS A 211 -11.77 2.80 -14.55
N ASP A 212 -10.99 1.75 -14.75
CA ASP A 212 -9.52 1.85 -14.92
C ASP A 212 -9.18 2.82 -16.05
N ASN A 213 -9.75 2.60 -17.23
CA ASN A 213 -9.57 3.51 -18.36
C ASN A 213 -10.06 4.93 -18.04
N ALA A 214 -11.21 5.06 -17.38
CA ALA A 214 -11.76 6.35 -16.97
C ALA A 214 -10.81 7.12 -16.02
N TYR A 215 -10.13 6.41 -15.11
CA TYR A 215 -9.16 6.98 -14.19
C TYR A 215 -7.90 7.44 -14.89
N ARG A 216 -7.34 6.62 -15.80
CA ARG A 216 -6.16 6.98 -16.61
C ARG A 216 -6.36 8.23 -17.48
N HIS A 217 -7.62 8.56 -17.78
CA HIS A 217 -8.02 9.75 -18.53
C HIS A 217 -8.63 10.85 -17.64
N ASP A 218 -8.42 10.80 -16.32
CA ASP A 218 -8.86 11.79 -15.32
C ASP A 218 -10.40 12.01 -15.24
N THR A 219 -11.21 11.14 -15.84
CA THR A 219 -12.67 11.30 -15.89
C THR A 219 -13.40 10.89 -14.62
N ILE A 220 -12.71 10.16 -13.72
CA ILE A 220 -13.16 9.85 -12.35
C ILE A 220 -12.16 10.33 -11.29
N ASN A 221 -11.46 11.43 -11.58
CA ASN A 221 -10.58 12.06 -10.61
C ASN A 221 -11.38 12.55 -9.39
N LEU A 222 -10.82 12.34 -8.20
CA LEU A 222 -11.43 12.69 -6.92
C LEU A 222 -10.55 13.71 -6.21
N GLN A 223 -11.07 14.33 -5.15
CA GLN A 223 -10.25 15.21 -4.31
C GLN A 223 -9.03 14.44 -3.77
N HIS A 224 -7.82 15.00 -3.92
CA HIS A 224 -6.56 14.41 -3.46
C HIS A 224 -6.46 14.46 -1.93
N ARG A 225 -7.27 13.63 -1.28
CA ARG A 225 -7.46 13.52 0.16
C ARG A 225 -7.53 12.05 0.54
N ALA A 226 -7.03 11.72 1.73
CA ALA A 226 -7.21 10.41 2.32
C ALA A 226 -8.13 10.46 3.55
N LEU A 227 -8.99 9.45 3.72
CA LEU A 227 -9.63 9.14 4.99
C LEU A 227 -8.73 8.16 5.77
N VAL A 228 -8.36 8.51 7.00
CA VAL A 228 -7.63 7.64 7.93
C VAL A 228 -8.56 7.34 9.10
N PHE A 229 -9.05 6.10 9.17
CA PHE A 229 -10.06 5.67 10.13
C PHE A 229 -9.54 4.51 10.96
N CYS A 230 -9.09 4.81 12.18
CA CYS A 230 -8.37 3.87 13.03
C CYS A 230 -9.22 3.51 14.26
N ASP A 231 -9.55 2.22 14.41
CA ASP A 231 -10.30 1.74 15.57
C ASP A 231 -9.43 1.61 16.83
N ASP A 232 -10.12 1.55 17.96
CA ASP A 232 -9.64 1.59 19.35
C ASP A 232 -8.24 1.02 19.64
N ASP A 233 -7.97 -0.21 19.21
CA ASP A 233 -6.78 -0.97 19.58
C ASP A 233 -5.51 -0.26 19.09
N TRP A 234 -5.60 0.47 17.97
CA TRP A 234 -4.43 1.09 17.35
C TRP A 234 -4.35 2.61 17.51
N ILE A 235 -5.14 3.21 18.40
CA ILE A 235 -5.16 4.67 18.63
C ILE A 235 -3.77 5.23 18.92
N PHE A 236 -2.93 4.49 19.65
CA PHE A 236 -1.57 4.91 19.96
C PHE A 236 -0.70 5.12 18.70
N TRP A 237 -0.89 4.29 17.66
CA TRP A 237 -0.16 4.38 16.39
C TRP A 237 -0.85 5.26 15.35
N ALA A 238 -2.14 5.56 15.53
CA ALA A 238 -2.93 6.30 14.56
C ALA A 238 -2.29 7.62 14.07
N PRO A 239 -1.64 8.46 14.94
CA PRO A 239 -0.94 9.65 14.46
C PRO A 239 0.25 9.36 13.54
N LEU A 240 1.01 8.28 13.81
CA LEU A 240 2.14 7.87 12.98
C LEU A 240 1.65 7.34 11.63
N TRP A 241 0.66 6.45 11.64
CA TRP A 241 0.11 5.89 10.39
C TRP A 241 -0.58 6.94 9.54
N ALA A 242 -1.29 7.90 10.15
CA ALA A 242 -1.82 9.06 9.45
C ALA A 242 -0.71 9.92 8.81
N TYR A 243 0.45 10.03 9.48
CA TYR A 243 1.61 10.69 8.90
C TYR A 243 2.16 9.92 7.69
N GLU A 244 2.26 8.60 7.76
CA GLU A 244 2.74 7.77 6.64
C GLU A 244 1.79 7.83 5.45
N VAL A 245 0.47 7.77 5.66
CA VAL A 245 -0.52 8.03 4.60
C VAL A 245 -0.34 9.43 4.02
N SER A 246 0.03 10.42 4.86
CA SER A 246 0.24 11.79 4.41
C SER A 246 1.47 12.01 3.53
N LEU A 247 2.37 11.00 3.42
CA LEU A 247 3.45 11.01 2.43
C LEU A 247 2.87 11.03 1.01
N LEU A 248 1.77 10.29 0.79
CA LEU A 248 1.05 10.30 -0.48
C LEU A 248 -0.02 11.39 -0.52
N TYR A 249 -0.82 11.58 0.53
CA TYR A 249 -1.94 12.55 0.54
C TYR A 249 -1.76 13.64 1.61
N SER A 250 -1.39 14.85 1.19
CA SER A 250 -1.15 15.95 2.16
C SER A 250 -2.39 16.40 2.95
N ASP A 251 -3.60 16.17 2.42
CA ASP A 251 -4.88 16.38 3.12
C ASP A 251 -5.41 15.04 3.65
N THR A 252 -5.45 14.87 4.98
CA THR A 252 -5.98 13.67 5.63
C THR A 252 -7.15 13.99 6.57
N MET A 253 -8.25 13.26 6.43
CA MET A 253 -9.37 13.24 7.36
C MET A 253 -9.14 12.12 8.39
N ASN A 254 -8.83 12.48 9.62
CA ASN A 254 -8.36 11.53 10.62
C ASN A 254 -9.40 11.26 11.72
N TYR A 255 -9.67 9.99 12.01
CA TYR A 255 -10.57 9.53 13.07
C TYR A 255 -9.92 8.38 13.85
N TRP A 256 -9.75 8.55 15.16
CA TRP A 256 -9.14 7.55 16.06
C TRP A 256 -9.62 7.67 17.51
N ASN A 257 -10.85 8.09 17.74
CA ASN A 257 -11.40 8.18 19.09
C ASN A 257 -12.21 6.92 19.39
N ALA A 258 -11.79 6.17 20.42
CA ALA A 258 -12.32 4.85 20.79
C ALA A 258 -13.84 4.75 20.94
N GLU A 259 -14.52 5.88 21.21
CA GLU A 259 -15.97 5.89 21.42
C GLU A 259 -16.76 6.36 20.19
N THR A 260 -16.08 6.94 19.19
CA THR A 260 -16.72 7.55 18.02
C THR A 260 -16.25 6.98 16.69
N THR A 261 -15.14 6.23 16.65
CA THR A 261 -14.76 5.42 15.49
C THR A 261 -15.67 4.20 15.38
N ARG A 262 -16.90 4.45 14.91
CA ARG A 262 -17.97 3.45 14.81
C ARG A 262 -18.38 3.24 13.37
N ALA A 263 -19.01 2.11 13.06
CA ALA A 263 -19.52 1.83 11.70
C ALA A 263 -20.50 2.90 11.22
N SER A 264 -21.36 3.41 12.11
CA SER A 264 -22.25 4.54 11.82
C SER A 264 -21.51 5.81 11.34
N VAL A 265 -20.35 6.11 11.91
CA VAL A 265 -19.50 7.23 11.48
C VAL A 265 -18.72 6.89 10.23
N TYR A 266 -18.12 5.70 10.18
CA TYR A 266 -17.37 5.21 9.02
C TYR A 266 -18.22 5.30 7.74
N ARG A 267 -19.47 4.82 7.79
CA ARG A 267 -20.46 4.88 6.70
C ARG A 267 -20.63 6.31 6.17
N ILE A 268 -20.85 7.27 7.06
CA ILE A 268 -21.02 8.70 6.70
C ILE A 268 -19.74 9.30 6.11
N LYS A 269 -18.56 8.92 6.64
CA LYS A 269 -17.27 9.44 6.17
C LYS A 269 -16.84 8.81 4.85
N LEU A 270 -17.20 7.57 4.63
CA LEU A 270 -16.94 6.88 3.38
C LEU A 270 -17.79 7.46 2.23
N ASP A 271 -18.96 8.04 2.53
CA ASP A 271 -19.80 8.79 1.58
C ASP A 271 -19.24 10.16 1.18
N THR A 272 -18.22 10.67 1.85
CA THR A 272 -17.55 11.90 1.41
C THR A 272 -16.57 11.61 0.28
N VAL A 273 -16.22 12.62 -0.51
CA VAL A 273 -15.25 12.46 -1.61
C VAL A 273 -13.83 12.39 -1.06
N GLN A 274 -13.12 11.29 -1.34
CA GLN A 274 -11.70 11.13 -1.09
C GLN A 274 -11.05 10.22 -2.15
N ALA A 275 -9.79 10.43 -2.48
CA ALA A 275 -9.09 9.55 -3.42
C ALA A 275 -8.66 8.23 -2.75
N TRP A 276 -8.46 8.24 -1.43
CA TRP A 276 -7.89 7.11 -0.68
C TRP A 276 -8.58 6.91 0.68
N VAL A 277 -8.69 5.65 1.11
CA VAL A 277 -9.14 5.28 2.45
C VAL A 277 -8.14 4.31 3.07
N SER A 278 -7.67 4.62 4.27
CA SER A 278 -6.94 3.70 5.13
C SER A 278 -7.78 3.41 6.36
N VAL A 279 -8.25 2.17 6.50
CA VAL A 279 -9.06 1.74 7.63
C VAL A 279 -8.31 0.69 8.43
N PHE A 280 -8.29 0.85 9.76
CA PHE A 280 -7.60 -0.02 10.70
C PHE A 280 -8.66 -0.56 11.66
N ALA A 281 -9.11 -1.79 11.40
CA ALA A 281 -10.24 -2.38 12.11
C ALA A 281 -10.14 -3.91 12.10
N HIS A 282 -10.59 -4.55 13.18
CA HIS A 282 -10.85 -5.98 13.15
C HIS A 282 -11.89 -6.30 12.10
N SER A 283 -11.68 -7.39 11.36
CA SER A 283 -12.44 -7.65 10.15
C SER A 283 -12.57 -9.14 9.85
N TRP A 284 -13.36 -9.43 8.83
CA TRP A 284 -13.48 -10.72 8.17
C TRP A 284 -13.90 -10.46 6.71
N PRO A 285 -14.01 -11.47 5.83
CA PRO A 285 -14.41 -11.25 4.44
C PRO A 285 -15.76 -10.52 4.28
N GLY A 286 -16.65 -10.62 5.26
CA GLY A 286 -17.99 -10.02 5.24
C GLY A 286 -18.11 -8.64 5.87
N GLY A 287 -17.04 -8.03 6.41
CA GLY A 287 -17.15 -6.69 6.99
C GLY A 287 -16.03 -6.28 7.96
N HIS A 288 -16.22 -5.08 8.52
CA HIS A 288 -15.41 -4.52 9.59
C HIS A 288 -16.22 -4.47 10.88
N GLN A 289 -15.55 -4.69 12.01
CA GLN A 289 -16.08 -4.50 13.35
C GLN A 289 -15.36 -3.34 14.00
N PHE A 290 -16.14 -2.45 14.61
CA PHE A 290 -15.66 -1.30 15.36
C PHE A 290 -16.10 -1.40 16.80
N LYS A 291 -15.18 -1.25 17.75
CA LYS A 291 -15.50 -1.30 19.17
C LYS A 291 -15.94 0.07 19.69
N TYR A 292 -16.76 0.06 20.74
CA TYR A 292 -17.15 1.25 21.51
C TYR A 292 -17.58 0.85 22.92
N ASN A 293 -17.99 1.82 23.73
CA ASN A 293 -18.43 1.64 25.12
C ASN A 293 -17.33 0.99 25.97
N ASN A 294 -16.13 1.57 25.93
CA ASN A 294 -14.92 1.06 26.57
C ASN A 294 -14.60 -0.39 26.17
N GLY A 295 -14.80 -0.74 24.89
CA GLY A 295 -14.55 -2.08 24.35
C GLY A 295 -15.59 -3.15 24.68
N ASN A 296 -16.71 -2.77 25.32
CA ASN A 296 -17.76 -3.72 25.72
C ASN A 296 -18.87 -3.89 24.66
N SER A 297 -18.80 -3.17 23.54
CA SER A 297 -19.82 -3.20 22.51
C SER A 297 -19.20 -3.06 21.13
N TYR A 298 -19.90 -3.60 20.12
CA TYR A 298 -19.43 -3.69 18.75
C TYR A 298 -20.45 -3.12 17.77
N ASP A 299 -19.98 -2.39 16.76
CA ASP A 299 -20.74 -1.86 15.64
C ASP A 299 -20.14 -2.42 14.33
N TYR A 300 -20.94 -2.64 13.30
CA TYR A 300 -20.51 -3.37 12.10
C TYR A 300 -20.76 -2.57 10.82
N TYR A 301 -19.77 -2.60 9.93
CA TYR A 301 -19.89 -2.16 8.54
C TYR A 301 -19.72 -3.38 7.64
N TYR A 302 -20.80 -3.82 7.02
CA TYR A 302 -20.81 -5.05 6.23
C TYR A 302 -20.25 -4.81 4.82
N SER A 303 -19.61 -5.82 4.25
CA SER A 303 -18.94 -5.72 2.97
C SER A 303 -19.88 -5.34 1.81
N TYR A 304 -21.13 -5.84 1.82
CA TYR A 304 -22.15 -5.48 0.83
C TYR A 304 -22.49 -3.98 0.80
N GLU A 305 -22.19 -3.26 1.88
CA GLU A 305 -22.42 -1.83 1.95
C GLU A 305 -21.49 -1.06 1.02
N TYR A 306 -20.25 -1.52 0.78
CA TYR A 306 -19.39 -0.90 -0.23
C TYR A 306 -20.09 -0.86 -1.60
N THR A 307 -20.68 -1.97 -2.04
CA THR A 307 -21.40 -2.05 -3.33
C THR A 307 -22.72 -1.28 -3.33
N ASN A 308 -23.45 -1.23 -2.21
CA ASN A 308 -24.73 -0.51 -2.14
C ASN A 308 -24.57 1.00 -2.03
N GLN A 309 -23.58 1.44 -1.25
CA GLN A 309 -23.30 2.84 -0.98
C GLN A 309 -22.59 3.51 -2.18
N ASN A 310 -21.81 2.73 -2.94
CA ASN A 310 -20.99 3.24 -4.04
C ASN A 310 -20.07 4.41 -3.64
N PRO A 311 -19.19 4.25 -2.62
CA PRO A 311 -18.35 5.33 -2.12
C PRO A 311 -17.54 6.02 -3.22
N PRO A 312 -17.44 7.37 -3.18
CA PRO A 312 -16.53 8.12 -4.04
C PRO A 312 -15.10 8.01 -3.50
N THR A 313 -14.50 6.82 -3.69
CA THR A 313 -13.14 6.44 -3.31
C THR A 313 -12.50 5.57 -4.39
N ASN A 314 -11.30 5.90 -4.83
CA ASN A 314 -10.58 5.12 -5.85
C ASN A 314 -9.69 4.02 -5.24
N PHE A 315 -9.05 4.28 -4.10
CA PHE A 315 -8.06 3.36 -3.54
C PHE A 315 -8.23 3.10 -2.05
N TYR A 316 -7.79 1.92 -1.62
CA TYR A 316 -7.90 1.48 -0.25
C TYR A 316 -6.61 0.83 0.27
N ASN A 317 -6.32 1.06 1.55
CA ASN A 317 -5.45 0.22 2.35
C ASN A 317 -6.28 -0.31 3.53
N HIS A 318 -6.62 -1.59 3.48
CA HIS A 318 -7.42 -2.25 4.49
C HIS A 318 -6.49 -2.96 5.47
N PHE A 319 -6.15 -2.27 6.56
CA PHE A 319 -5.55 -2.88 7.76
C PHE A 319 -6.63 -3.68 8.50
N ALA A 320 -6.97 -4.83 7.91
CA ALA A 320 -8.20 -5.57 8.18
C ALA A 320 -7.99 -7.08 7.90
N CYS A 321 -8.19 -7.92 8.93
CA CYS A 321 -8.08 -9.38 8.80
C CYS A 321 -8.97 -9.93 7.69
N SER A 322 -8.41 -10.76 6.82
CA SER A 322 -9.14 -11.58 5.84
C SER A 322 -10.08 -10.82 4.92
N PHE A 323 -10.05 -9.49 4.91
CA PHE A 323 -10.99 -8.66 4.14
C PHE A 323 -10.74 -8.83 2.65
N ALA A 324 -9.48 -9.07 2.26
CA ALA A 324 -9.05 -9.32 0.89
C ALA A 324 -9.02 -10.81 0.51
N ARG A 325 -9.63 -11.71 1.31
CA ARG A 325 -9.66 -13.16 1.05
C ARG A 325 -10.52 -13.48 -0.19
N TYR A 326 -9.93 -13.34 -1.37
CA TYR A 326 -10.58 -13.46 -2.67
C TYR A 326 -11.11 -14.86 -3.01
N THR A 327 -10.85 -15.85 -2.16
CA THR A 327 -11.43 -17.19 -2.24
C THR A 327 -12.79 -17.31 -1.53
N GLU A 328 -13.25 -16.23 -0.88
CA GLU A 328 -14.53 -16.17 -0.17
C GLU A 328 -15.60 -15.49 -1.00
N ASN A 329 -16.80 -16.07 -0.98
CA ASN A 329 -17.94 -15.50 -1.71
C ASN A 329 -18.31 -14.12 -1.15
N GLY A 330 -18.28 -13.11 -2.03
CA GLY A 330 -18.69 -11.76 -1.68
C GLY A 330 -17.71 -11.03 -0.76
N TYR A 331 -16.43 -11.41 -0.78
CA TYR A 331 -15.38 -10.84 0.05
C TYR A 331 -15.25 -9.30 -0.09
N GLY A 332 -14.84 -8.66 1.00
CA GLY A 332 -14.90 -7.22 1.17
C GLY A 332 -13.97 -6.42 0.26
N GLY A 333 -12.72 -6.85 0.11
CA GLY A 333 -11.74 -6.21 -0.78
C GLY A 333 -12.30 -6.13 -2.21
N GLY A 334 -12.86 -7.23 -2.72
CA GLY A 334 -13.52 -7.28 -4.03
C GLY A 334 -14.72 -6.33 -4.11
N ARG A 335 -15.57 -6.28 -3.08
CA ARG A 335 -16.70 -5.33 -3.03
C ARG A 335 -16.27 -3.87 -3.00
N SER A 336 -15.07 -3.56 -2.51
CA SER A 336 -14.54 -2.20 -2.52
C SER A 336 -14.06 -1.75 -3.91
N ILE A 337 -13.53 -2.67 -4.74
CA ILE A 337 -13.00 -2.37 -6.08
C ILE A 337 -13.97 -2.66 -7.22
N PHE A 338 -14.95 -3.56 -7.06
CA PHE A 338 -15.96 -3.87 -8.07
C PHE A 338 -17.21 -2.97 -7.99
N ASN A 339 -17.04 -1.78 -7.41
CA ASN A 339 -18.11 -0.82 -7.27
C ASN A 339 -18.58 -0.23 -8.61
N GLN A 340 -19.74 0.43 -8.62
CA GLN A 340 -20.34 0.95 -9.84
C GLN A 340 -19.55 2.13 -10.43
N SER A 341 -19.21 3.13 -9.61
CA SER A 341 -18.63 4.39 -10.09
C SER A 341 -17.12 4.54 -9.83
N TYR A 342 -16.64 4.06 -8.69
CA TYR A 342 -15.25 4.21 -8.24
C TYR A 342 -14.70 2.88 -7.73
N GLY A 343 -13.58 2.89 -7.01
CA GLY A 343 -12.88 1.69 -6.55
C GLY A 343 -12.06 1.06 -7.66
N LEU A 344 -10.74 1.05 -7.48
CA LEU A 344 -9.76 0.65 -8.48
C LEU A 344 -8.65 -0.20 -7.86
N GLY A 345 -8.15 0.16 -6.68
CA GLY A 345 -7.07 -0.59 -6.04
C GLY A 345 -7.30 -0.78 -4.56
N GLU A 346 -6.93 -1.95 -4.05
CA GLU A 346 -6.95 -2.28 -2.63
C GLU A 346 -5.70 -3.09 -2.28
N VAL A 347 -5.06 -2.72 -1.17
CA VAL A 347 -4.08 -3.60 -0.51
C VAL A 347 -4.67 -4.05 0.81
N GLY A 348 -4.64 -5.36 1.05
CA GLY A 348 -5.23 -5.97 2.24
C GLY A 348 -4.77 -7.40 2.43
N SER A 349 -5.31 -8.07 3.45
CA SER A 349 -4.89 -9.41 3.85
C SER A 349 -5.97 -10.46 3.59
N THR A 350 -5.54 -11.64 3.15
CA THR A 350 -6.38 -12.84 3.00
C THR A 350 -6.53 -13.62 4.31
N LYS A 351 -5.75 -13.30 5.34
CA LYS A 351 -5.76 -13.93 6.68
C LYS A 351 -5.74 -12.91 7.81
N THR A 352 -5.66 -13.37 9.05
CA THR A 352 -5.28 -12.52 10.20
C THR A 352 -3.90 -11.90 9.97
N GLY A 353 -3.74 -10.63 10.32
CA GLY A 353 -2.55 -9.84 9.96
C GLY A 353 -2.83 -8.87 8.81
N SER A 354 -1.90 -7.97 8.55
CA SER A 354 -1.99 -6.95 7.50
C SER A 354 -0.64 -6.23 7.31
N MET A 355 -0.64 -5.12 6.57
CA MET A 355 0.51 -4.27 6.29
C MET A 355 0.98 -3.54 7.56
N LEU A 356 2.27 -3.62 7.86
CA LEU A 356 2.95 -2.72 8.79
C LEU A 356 4.03 -1.95 8.04
N ASP A 357 4.79 -1.09 8.72
CA ASP A 357 5.86 -0.30 8.08
C ASP A 357 5.38 0.46 6.83
N PHE A 358 4.24 1.14 6.97
CA PHE A 358 3.48 1.75 5.87
C PHE A 358 4.29 2.75 5.04
N SER A 359 5.31 3.40 5.62
CA SER A 359 6.20 4.30 4.90
C SER A 359 6.87 3.62 3.69
N TYR A 360 7.22 2.33 3.76
CA TYR A 360 7.80 1.60 2.63
C TYR A 360 6.82 1.35 1.48
N PHE A 361 5.52 1.56 1.72
CA PHE A 361 4.50 1.53 0.68
C PHE A 361 4.12 2.94 0.22
N TYR A 362 3.80 3.86 1.14
CA TYR A 362 3.35 5.21 0.79
C TYR A 362 4.46 6.12 0.26
N GLN A 363 5.72 5.92 0.66
CA GLN A 363 6.83 6.72 0.14
C GLN A 363 7.09 6.43 -1.35
N PRO A 364 7.23 5.17 -1.81
CA PRO A 364 7.31 4.91 -3.25
C PRO A 364 6.12 5.44 -4.04
N LEU A 365 4.89 5.28 -3.51
CA LEU A 365 3.72 5.88 -4.14
C LEU A 365 3.90 7.39 -4.27
N SER A 366 4.30 8.12 -3.22
CA SER A 366 4.53 9.57 -3.30
C SER A 366 5.53 10.00 -4.39
N GLN A 367 6.40 9.08 -4.82
CA GLN A 367 7.41 9.25 -5.88
C GLN A 367 6.91 8.80 -7.26
N GLN A 368 5.59 8.71 -7.46
CA GLN A 368 4.93 8.31 -8.71
C GLN A 368 5.20 6.86 -9.13
N LYS A 369 5.60 5.99 -8.20
CA LYS A 369 5.55 4.55 -8.43
C LYS A 369 4.09 4.08 -8.50
N THR A 370 3.88 3.04 -9.28
CA THR A 370 2.61 2.32 -9.40
C THR A 370 2.28 1.57 -8.10
N LEU A 371 1.02 1.16 -7.93
CA LEU A 371 0.60 0.31 -6.82
C LEU A 371 1.44 -0.97 -6.70
N GLY A 372 1.69 -1.63 -7.82
CA GLY A 372 2.48 -2.86 -7.91
C GLY A 372 3.93 -2.66 -7.51
N GLU A 373 4.59 -1.62 -8.04
CA GLU A 373 5.96 -1.29 -7.66
C GLU A 373 6.08 -0.99 -6.15
N ALA A 374 5.16 -0.17 -5.61
CA ALA A 374 5.17 0.15 -4.18
C ALA A 374 4.88 -1.08 -3.30
N PHE A 375 3.99 -1.97 -3.74
CA PHE A 375 3.67 -3.22 -3.04
C PHE A 375 4.85 -4.18 -3.03
N LYS A 376 5.57 -4.31 -4.15
CA LYS A 376 6.81 -5.08 -4.25
C LYS A 376 7.93 -4.48 -3.41
N ASP A 377 8.11 -3.15 -3.43
CA ASP A 377 9.11 -2.47 -2.60
C ASP A 377 8.85 -2.72 -1.11
N TRP A 378 7.58 -2.64 -0.69
CA TRP A 378 7.17 -2.95 0.68
C TRP A 378 7.47 -4.40 1.03
N PHE A 379 7.07 -5.38 0.22
CA PHE A 379 7.38 -6.78 0.50
C PHE A 379 8.89 -7.03 0.51
N THR A 380 9.65 -6.41 -0.40
CA THR A 380 11.11 -6.51 -0.42
C THR A 380 11.71 -5.98 0.89
N HIS A 381 11.14 -4.92 1.47
CA HIS A 381 11.55 -4.46 2.80
C HIS A 381 11.30 -5.53 3.88
N ILE A 382 10.10 -6.11 3.90
CA ILE A 382 9.73 -7.17 4.84
C ILE A 382 10.65 -8.39 4.72
N THR A 383 11.06 -8.77 3.51
CA THR A 383 11.82 -10.01 3.27
C THR A 383 13.34 -9.80 3.17
N ASN A 384 13.84 -8.55 3.27
CA ASN A 384 15.23 -8.18 2.94
C ASN A 384 16.29 -8.94 3.76
N ASN A 385 15.96 -9.35 4.98
CA ASN A 385 16.86 -10.07 5.89
C ASN A 385 16.40 -11.51 6.16
N GLY A 386 15.66 -12.10 5.23
CA GLY A 386 14.87 -13.30 5.47
C GLY A 386 13.49 -12.95 6.00
N VAL A 387 12.74 -13.96 6.44
CA VAL A 387 11.40 -13.78 7.01
C VAL A 387 11.39 -14.41 8.41
N THR A 388 11.19 -13.59 9.43
CA THR A 388 10.93 -14.03 10.79
C THR A 388 9.53 -14.61 10.92
N PHE A 389 9.29 -15.38 11.98
CA PHE A 389 7.96 -15.95 12.20
C PHE A 389 6.87 -14.88 12.36
N ASP A 390 7.19 -13.75 12.99
CA ASP A 390 6.24 -12.64 13.14
C ASP A 390 5.94 -11.96 11.79
N GLU A 391 6.96 -11.75 10.94
CA GLU A 391 6.76 -11.23 9.57
C GLU A 391 5.88 -12.16 8.74
N LEU A 392 6.14 -13.47 8.83
CA LEU A 392 5.33 -14.48 8.18
C LEU A 392 3.87 -14.41 8.66
N CYS A 393 3.65 -14.37 9.97
CA CYS A 393 2.31 -14.28 10.56
C CYS A 393 1.59 -12.98 10.16
N TRP A 394 2.28 -11.83 10.13
CA TRP A 394 1.63 -10.57 9.78
C TRP A 394 1.35 -10.41 8.28
N HIS A 395 2.27 -10.87 7.41
CA HIS A 395 2.36 -10.33 6.06
C HIS A 395 2.11 -11.32 4.93
N TYR A 396 2.22 -12.64 5.15
CA TYR A 396 2.07 -13.61 4.05
C TYR A 396 0.66 -13.66 3.44
N GLY A 397 -0.34 -13.10 4.12
CA GLY A 397 -1.68 -12.92 3.58
C GLY A 397 -1.85 -11.73 2.66
N MET A 398 -0.86 -10.85 2.53
CA MET A 398 -1.04 -9.58 1.82
C MET A 398 -1.21 -9.81 0.32
N THR A 399 -2.19 -9.13 -0.27
CA THR A 399 -2.48 -9.13 -1.70
C THR A 399 -2.78 -7.70 -2.19
N LEU A 400 -2.58 -7.49 -3.49
CA LEU A 400 -2.98 -6.28 -4.20
C LEU A 400 -4.14 -6.64 -5.14
N LEU A 401 -5.33 -6.14 -4.83
CA LEU A 401 -6.49 -6.24 -5.70
C LEU A 401 -6.56 -5.02 -6.61
N GLY A 402 -6.71 -5.26 -7.91
CA GLY A 402 -6.73 -4.20 -8.91
C GLY A 402 -5.60 -4.27 -9.94
N ASP A 403 -5.64 -3.34 -10.88
CA ASP A 403 -4.58 -3.06 -11.84
C ASP A 403 -3.33 -2.54 -11.09
N PRO A 404 -2.21 -3.27 -11.12
CA PRO A 404 -1.01 -2.91 -10.37
C PRO A 404 -0.27 -1.71 -10.98
N TRP A 405 -0.58 -1.30 -12.21
CA TRP A 405 0.07 -0.21 -12.93
C TRP A 405 -0.60 1.15 -12.67
N LEU A 406 -1.68 1.18 -11.91
CA LEU A 406 -2.32 2.43 -11.52
C LEU A 406 -1.43 3.24 -10.57
N LYS A 407 -1.42 4.56 -10.78
CA LYS A 407 -0.71 5.54 -9.93
C LYS A 407 -1.73 6.39 -9.18
N PRO A 408 -1.82 6.32 -7.84
CA PRO A 408 -2.74 7.14 -7.06
C PRO A 408 -2.43 8.64 -7.18
N THR A 409 -3.42 9.51 -7.41
CA THR A 409 -3.22 10.95 -7.71
C THR A 409 -2.78 11.84 -6.53
N GLY A 410 -2.50 11.30 -5.35
CA GLY A 410 -2.17 12.08 -4.14
C GLY A 410 -0.94 12.99 -4.24
N HIS A 411 -0.09 12.76 -5.23
CA HIS A 411 1.17 13.50 -5.41
C HIS A 411 0.96 15.02 -5.43
N TYR A 412 1.90 15.73 -4.82
CA TYR A 412 1.88 17.19 -4.72
C TYR A 412 1.93 17.83 -6.13
N PRO A 413 0.90 18.60 -6.57
CA PRO A 413 0.91 19.20 -7.91
C PRO A 413 1.99 20.26 -8.14
N ARG A 414 2.65 20.75 -7.08
CA ARG A 414 3.62 21.87 -7.20
C ARG A 414 5.04 21.49 -7.59
N ILE A 415 5.34 20.22 -7.87
CA ILE A 415 6.66 19.81 -8.41
C ILE A 415 6.60 19.67 -9.95
N ALA A 416 5.42 19.45 -10.53
CA ALA A 416 5.30 19.21 -11.97
C ALA A 416 5.46 20.48 -12.85
N GLU A 417 5.46 21.69 -12.27
CA GLU A 417 5.65 22.93 -13.06
C GLU A 417 7.11 23.40 -13.15
N LYS A 418 8.09 22.58 -12.75
CA LYS A 418 9.51 22.91 -12.97
C LYS A 418 10.42 21.68 -13.02
N ILE A 419 10.17 20.77 -13.96
CA ILE A 419 11.21 19.82 -14.43
C ILE A 419 11.61 20.22 -15.84
N GLN A 420 12.20 21.40 -15.93
CA GLN A 420 13.20 21.76 -16.94
C GLN A 420 14.25 22.57 -16.19
N GLY A 421 15.32 21.88 -15.80
CA GLY A 421 16.43 22.46 -15.05
C GLY A 421 17.01 21.46 -14.07
N GLU A 422 18.33 21.30 -14.13
CA GLU A 422 19.14 20.41 -13.30
C GLU A 422 18.72 20.45 -11.82
N ILE A 423 18.67 19.28 -11.18
CA ILE A 423 18.31 19.11 -9.77
C ILE A 423 19.41 19.77 -8.92
N GLU A 424 19.23 21.05 -8.59
CA GLU A 424 19.99 21.66 -7.50
C GLU A 424 19.57 20.98 -6.18
N PRO A 425 20.54 20.57 -5.32
CA PRO A 425 20.21 19.98 -4.03
C PRO A 425 19.39 20.95 -3.19
N VAL A 426 18.31 20.43 -2.57
CA VAL A 426 17.44 21.22 -1.69
C VAL A 426 18.27 21.76 -0.52
N PRO A 427 18.31 23.08 -0.28
CA PRO A 427 19.22 23.69 0.70
C PRO A 427 18.79 23.49 2.16
N VAL A 428 17.81 22.61 2.44
CA VAL A 428 17.19 22.46 3.75
C VAL A 428 16.99 20.99 4.10
N GLU A 429 17.59 20.58 5.22
CA GLU A 429 17.40 19.28 5.84
C GLU A 429 16.83 19.43 7.26
N LEU A 430 15.93 18.53 7.62
CA LEU A 430 15.40 18.41 8.99
C LEU A 430 15.90 17.10 9.59
N SER A 431 16.29 17.14 10.86
CA SER A 431 16.60 15.95 11.66
C SER A 431 15.74 15.93 12.92
N ASN A 432 15.45 14.73 13.43
CA ASN A 432 14.53 14.51 14.55
C ASN A 432 13.13 15.06 14.25
N ASN A 433 12.49 14.54 13.21
CA ASN A 433 11.11 14.83 12.85
C ASN A 433 10.40 13.52 12.46
N PRO A 434 9.42 13.02 13.23
CA PRO A 434 8.83 13.63 14.44
C PRO A 434 9.80 13.71 15.63
N SER A 435 9.50 14.59 16.60
CA SER A 435 10.28 14.70 17.85
C SER A 435 9.46 15.31 18.99
N SER A 436 9.67 14.84 20.22
CA SER A 436 9.05 15.39 21.43
C SER A 436 9.84 16.54 22.05
N GLU A 437 11.16 16.57 21.82
CA GLU A 437 12.07 17.48 22.53
C GLU A 437 12.64 18.58 21.64
N LYS A 438 13.29 18.19 20.54
CA LYS A 438 14.08 19.10 19.70
C LYS A 438 14.06 18.66 18.24
N LEU A 439 13.90 19.62 17.35
CA LEU A 439 14.09 19.51 15.92
C LEU A 439 15.46 20.08 15.54
N GLY A 440 16.24 19.33 14.78
CA GLY A 440 17.43 19.83 14.11
C GLY A 440 17.08 20.36 12.72
N ILE A 441 17.63 21.51 12.37
CA ILE A 441 17.46 22.16 11.07
C ILE A 441 18.85 22.45 10.53
N LEU A 442 19.16 21.95 9.34
CA LEU A 442 20.40 22.21 8.64
C LEU A 442 20.09 22.97 7.35
N LEU A 443 20.66 24.16 7.22
CA LEU A 443 20.52 25.01 6.04
C LEU A 443 21.87 25.09 5.33
N ASN A 444 21.88 24.84 4.02
CA ASN A 444 23.04 25.09 3.18
C ASN A 444 22.83 26.43 2.44
N ILE A 445 23.67 27.41 2.78
CA ILE A 445 23.63 28.75 2.22
C ILE A 445 24.80 28.84 1.26
N ASN A 446 24.53 28.84 -0.05
CA ASN A 446 25.56 28.83 -1.08
C ASN A 446 26.10 30.25 -1.32
N HIS A 447 25.24 31.27 -1.20
CA HIS A 447 25.57 32.68 -1.40
C HIS A 447 25.17 33.55 -0.21
N PRO A 448 25.93 34.63 0.08
CA PRO A 448 25.54 35.60 1.10
C PRO A 448 24.12 36.13 0.85
N SER A 449 23.21 35.85 1.77
CA SER A 449 21.79 36.14 1.61
C SER A 449 21.09 36.33 2.94
N PHE A 450 19.93 36.99 2.90
CA PHE A 450 19.02 37.05 4.04
C PHE A 450 18.34 35.69 4.21
N VAL A 451 18.40 35.14 5.42
CA VAL A 451 17.75 33.89 5.80
C VAL A 451 16.71 34.16 6.86
N ARG A 452 15.49 33.66 6.63
CA ARG A 452 14.41 33.66 7.63
C ARG A 452 13.81 32.27 7.76
N VAL A 453 13.65 31.82 9.00
CA VAL A 453 13.04 30.54 9.35
C VAL A 453 11.97 30.78 10.39
N ILE A 454 10.72 30.45 10.04
CA ILE A 454 9.54 30.73 10.86
C ILE A 454 8.73 29.45 10.97
N ALA A 455 8.32 29.09 12.18
CA ALA A 455 7.36 28.03 12.40
C ALA A 455 5.94 28.60 12.52
N TYR A 456 5.00 27.87 11.95
CA TYR A 456 3.56 28.11 11.96
C TYR A 456 2.83 26.91 12.55
N ASP A 457 1.69 27.15 13.19
CA ASP A 457 0.75 26.07 13.52
C ASP A 457 -0.08 25.64 12.31
N CYS A 458 -0.93 24.62 12.50
CA CYS A 458 -1.81 24.10 11.45
C CYS A 458 -2.89 25.09 10.97
N LEU A 459 -3.11 26.19 11.68
CA LEU A 459 -4.02 27.28 11.28
C LEU A 459 -3.28 28.41 10.55
N GLY A 460 -1.97 28.25 10.31
CA GLY A 460 -1.14 29.24 9.63
C GLY A 460 -0.75 30.43 10.49
N ARG A 461 -0.85 30.34 11.83
CA ARG A 461 -0.42 31.40 12.75
C ARG A 461 1.06 31.23 13.09
N ASP A 462 1.83 32.31 13.04
CA ASP A 462 3.23 32.35 13.45
C ASP A 462 3.38 31.91 14.91
N VAL A 463 4.14 30.84 15.16
CA VAL A 463 4.42 30.34 16.50
C VAL A 463 5.84 30.66 16.96
N LYS A 464 6.81 30.67 16.04
CA LYS A 464 8.21 30.95 16.38
C LYS A 464 8.96 31.55 15.21
N ASP A 465 9.58 32.71 15.38
CA ASP A 465 10.70 33.13 14.54
C ASP A 465 11.95 32.39 15.03
N ILE A 466 12.36 31.37 14.29
CA ILE A 466 13.47 30.49 14.68
C ILE A 466 14.79 31.19 14.37
N VAL A 467 14.92 31.75 13.17
CA VAL A 467 16.10 32.49 12.70
C VAL A 467 15.67 33.63 11.78
N SER A 468 16.33 34.77 11.86
CA SER A 468 16.16 35.89 10.93
C SER A 468 17.44 36.73 10.90
N GLY A 469 18.12 36.79 9.76
CA GLY A 469 19.35 37.57 9.63
C GLY A 469 20.08 37.40 8.28
N ASN A 470 21.14 38.18 8.08
CA ASN A 470 22.03 38.02 6.93
C ASN A 470 23.14 37.02 7.27
N TYR A 471 23.34 36.04 6.40
CA TYR A 471 24.35 34.99 6.58
C TYR A 471 25.29 34.96 5.39
N VAL A 472 26.56 34.62 5.65
CA VAL A 472 27.56 34.33 4.61
C VAL A 472 27.38 32.89 4.09
N SER A 473 27.99 32.59 2.94
CA SER A 473 28.04 31.22 2.40
C SER A 473 28.56 30.25 3.47
N SER A 474 27.70 29.35 3.96
CA SER A 474 27.97 28.45 5.09
C SER A 474 26.87 27.41 5.29
N VAL A 475 27.18 26.36 6.08
CA VAL A 475 26.17 25.43 6.60
C VAL A 475 25.72 25.90 7.98
N LEU A 476 24.46 26.31 8.11
CA LEU A 476 23.87 26.75 9.36
C LEU A 476 23.13 25.60 10.04
N LYS A 477 23.54 25.26 11.28
CA LYS A 477 22.88 24.25 12.12
C LYS A 477 22.08 24.93 13.22
N ILE A 478 20.78 24.67 13.24
CA ILE A 478 19.82 25.27 14.17
C ILE A 478 19.11 24.15 14.92
N THR A 479 18.83 24.38 16.21
CA THR A 479 18.02 23.48 17.01
C THR A 479 16.81 24.22 17.55
N TRP A 480 15.61 23.74 17.24
CA TRP A 480 14.37 24.27 17.79
C TRP A 480 13.79 23.30 18.80
N ASN A 481 13.56 23.77 20.03
CA ASN A 481 13.06 22.98 21.16
C ASN A 481 11.52 23.00 21.29
N PHE A 482 10.82 23.22 20.18
CA PHE A 482 9.35 23.33 20.15
C PHE A 482 8.77 24.31 21.17
N LYS A 483 9.43 25.46 21.33
CA LYS A 483 8.91 26.58 22.10
C LYS A 483 8.52 27.74 21.19
N ASP A 484 7.46 28.42 21.58
CA ASP A 484 6.97 29.61 20.88
C ASP A 484 7.86 30.85 21.15
N ASN A 485 7.45 32.00 20.62
CA ASN A 485 8.13 33.28 20.85
C ASN A 485 8.14 33.72 22.33
N ASN A 486 7.19 33.26 23.14
CA ASN A 486 7.10 33.52 24.58
C ASN A 486 7.80 32.45 25.43
N ASN A 487 8.58 31.55 24.81
CA ASN A 487 9.29 30.45 25.46
C ASN A 487 8.36 29.42 26.13
N GLN A 488 7.09 29.35 25.72
CA GLN A 488 6.13 28.34 26.15
C GLN A 488 6.25 27.09 25.28
N SER A 489 6.11 25.91 25.88
CA SER A 489 6.14 24.65 25.15
C SER A 489 4.90 24.54 24.26
N LEU A 490 5.14 24.28 22.97
CA LEU A 490 4.07 24.00 22.01
C LEU A 490 3.38 22.67 22.34
N ARG A 491 2.12 22.50 21.95
CA ARG A 491 1.40 21.22 22.15
C ARG A 491 1.88 20.19 21.13
N ALA A 492 1.69 18.91 21.45
CA ALA A 492 1.82 17.86 20.43
C ALA A 492 0.89 18.19 19.25
N GLY A 493 1.37 18.00 18.03
CA GLY A 493 0.67 18.42 16.83
C GLY A 493 1.58 18.71 15.64
N THR A 494 0.96 19.13 14.54
CA THR A 494 1.66 19.46 13.30
C THR A 494 1.95 20.96 13.22
N TYR A 495 3.18 21.28 12.84
CA TYR A 495 3.70 22.62 12.58
C TYR A 495 4.30 22.67 11.18
N PHE A 496 4.36 23.86 10.59
CA PHE A 496 5.00 24.09 9.30
C PHE A 496 6.15 25.07 9.49
N ILE A 497 7.34 24.71 9.02
CA ILE A 497 8.47 25.63 9.01
C ILE A 497 8.62 26.18 7.59
N LYS A 498 8.51 27.50 7.48
CA LYS A 498 8.84 28.27 6.28
C LYS A 498 10.29 28.70 6.34
N PHE A 499 11.02 28.45 5.27
CA PHE A 499 12.39 28.88 5.05
C PHE A 499 12.41 29.87 3.90
N GLU A 500 12.98 31.04 4.11
CA GLU A 500 13.27 32.04 3.08
C GLU A 500 14.80 32.10 2.97
N ILE A 501 15.37 31.60 1.89
CA ILE A 501 16.82 31.47 1.67
C ILE A 501 17.12 31.84 0.22
N GLU A 502 18.07 32.74 -0.04
CA GLU A 502 18.48 33.13 -1.41
C GLU A 502 17.29 33.56 -2.31
N GLY A 503 16.28 34.21 -1.72
CA GLY A 503 15.07 34.63 -2.44
C GLY A 503 14.12 33.48 -2.81
N LYS A 504 14.44 32.23 -2.46
CA LYS A 504 13.58 31.04 -2.59
C LYS A 504 12.83 30.80 -1.28
N THR A 505 11.60 30.29 -1.38
CA THR A 505 10.81 29.87 -0.21
C THR A 505 10.62 28.36 -0.21
N PHE A 506 10.89 27.73 0.93
CA PHE A 506 10.65 26.31 1.16
C PHE A 506 9.72 26.15 2.36
N ILE A 507 8.90 25.11 2.37
CA ILE A 507 8.06 24.76 3.52
C ILE A 507 8.31 23.31 3.86
N LYS A 508 8.53 23.00 5.14
CA LYS A 508 8.63 21.63 5.64
C LYS A 508 7.62 21.40 6.76
N LYS A 509 6.96 20.25 6.72
CA LYS A 509 6.08 19.77 7.80
C LYS A 509 6.92 19.25 8.97
N VAL A 510 6.55 19.61 10.18
CA VAL A 510 7.17 19.17 11.43
C VAL A 510 6.12 18.63 12.38
N VAL A 511 6.38 17.51 13.02
CA VAL A 511 5.47 16.90 13.99
C VAL A 511 6.12 16.89 15.37
N LYS A 512 5.46 17.55 16.33
CA LYS A 512 5.76 17.41 17.75
C LYS A 512 4.92 16.27 18.32
N ILE A 513 5.56 15.25 18.90
CA ILE A 513 4.88 14.15 19.60
C ILE A 513 4.85 14.36 21.11
#